data_AF-A0A2G7T8J5-F1
#
_entry.id   AF-A0A2G7T8J5-F1
#
_cell.length_a   1.000
_cell.length_b   1.000
_cell.length_c   1.000
_cell.angle_alpha   90.00
_cell.angle_beta   90.00
_cell.angle_gamma   90.00
#
_symmetry.space_group_name_H-M   'P 1'
#
loop_
_entity.id
_entity.type
_entity.pdbx_description
1 polymer ?
#
loop_
_entity_poly.entity_id
_entity_poly.type
_entity_poly.pdbx_seq_one_letter_code
_entity_poly.pdbx_strand_id
1 'polypeptide(L)' 'MSPYLTEDEINGLCKPLKQRFAQRRYIERVLGIAVAGVRPDGLPLVGRTIVEERLNNKAPSPARRGFNWSK' A
#
# COMPACT_ATOMS: atom_id res chain seq x y z
N MET A 1 -11.56 9.19 8.97
CA MET A 1 -10.43 9.01 8.02
C MET A 1 -10.23 7.52 7.83
N SER A 2 -10.46 6.97 6.64
CA SER A 2 -10.25 5.54 6.38
C SER A 2 -8.75 5.21 6.50
N PRO A 3 -8.36 4.10 7.14
CA PRO A 3 -6.94 3.71 7.25
C PRO A 3 -6.33 3.29 5.90
N TYR A 4 -7.17 3.02 4.91
CA TYR A 4 -6.77 2.59 3.57
C TYR A 4 -7.05 3.67 2.52
N LEU A 5 -6.26 3.66 1.46
CA LEU A 5 -6.48 4.50 0.29
C LEU A 5 -7.80 4.15 -0.40
N THR A 6 -8.46 5.18 -0.94
CA THR A 6 -9.62 5.00 -1.80
C THR A 6 -9.21 4.57 -3.21
N GLU A 7 -10.18 4.15 -4.01
CA GLU A 7 -9.96 3.80 -5.41
C GLU A 7 -9.37 4.97 -6.21
N ASP A 8 -9.89 6.18 -6.04
CA ASP A 8 -9.42 7.37 -6.76
C ASP A 8 -7.98 7.72 -6.38
N GLU A 9 -7.61 7.55 -5.12
CA GLU A 9 -6.25 7.77 -4.63
C GLU A 9 -5.28 6.75 -5.24
N ILE A 10 -5.66 5.47 -5.29
CA ILE A 10 -4.86 4.41 -5.92
C ILE A 10 -4.72 4.66 -7.42
N ASN A 11 -5.82 5.02 -8.09
CA ASN A 11 -5.82 5.35 -9.51
C ASN A 11 -4.92 6.56 -9.78
N GLY A 12 -4.95 7.58 -8.91
CA GLY A 12 -4.10 8.76 -8.96
C GLY A 12 -2.61 8.41 -8.85
N LEU A 13 -2.25 7.60 -7.85
CA LEU A 13 -0.88 7.16 -7.62
C LEU A 13 -0.31 6.31 -8.76
N CYS A 14 -1.16 5.52 -9.41
CA CYS A 14 -0.73 4.56 -10.41
C CYS A 14 -0.89 5.07 -11.86
N LYS A 15 -1.22 6.34 -12.11
CA LYS A 15 -1.37 6.84 -13.50
C LYS A 15 -0.08 6.59 -14.30
N PRO A 16 -0.16 6.07 -15.54
CA PRO A 16 -1.36 5.82 -16.37
C PRO A 16 -1.97 4.40 -16.26
N LEU A 17 -1.58 3.58 -15.28
CA LEU A 17 -2.00 2.19 -15.15
C LEU A 17 -3.51 2.07 -14.82
N LYS A 18 -4.25 1.40 -15.72
CA LYS A 18 -5.69 1.12 -15.55
C LYS A 18 -5.99 -0.27 -14.99
N GLN A 19 -5.08 -1.23 -15.22
CA GLN A 19 -5.30 -2.62 -14.78
C GLN A 19 -4.97 -2.79 -13.30
N ARG A 20 -5.91 -3.33 -12.52
CA ARG A 20 -5.74 -3.55 -11.07
C ARG A 20 -4.53 -4.38 -10.70
N PHE A 21 -4.27 -5.45 -11.46
CA PHE A 21 -3.10 -6.29 -11.24
C PHE A 21 -1.79 -5.54 -11.49
N ALA A 22 -1.76 -4.68 -12.51
CA ALA A 22 -0.59 -3.83 -12.81
C ALA A 22 -0.39 -2.75 -11.73
N GLN A 23 -1.48 -2.12 -11.27
CA GLN A 23 -1.43 -1.16 -10.14
C GLN A 23 -0.85 -1.83 -8.89
N ARG A 24 -1.34 -3.02 -8.53
CA ARG A 24 -0.81 -3.81 -7.41
C ARG A 24 0.69 -4.09 -7.57
N ARG A 25 1.10 -4.61 -8.74
CA ARG A 25 2.51 -4.88 -9.03
C ARG A 25 3.38 -3.63 -8.94
N TYR A 26 2.88 -2.50 -9.41
CA TYR A 26 3.58 -1.22 -9.34
C TYR A 26 3.76 -0.78 -7.88
N ILE A 27 2.72 -0.86 -7.07
CA ILE A 27 2.76 -0.52 -5.64
C ILE A 27 3.76 -1.42 -4.90
N GLU A 28 3.70 -2.74 -5.12
CA GLU A 28 4.59 -3.69 -4.45
C GLU A 28 6.05 -3.59 -4.92
N ARG A 29 6.30 -3.49 -6.23
CA ARG A 29 7.65 -3.61 -6.80
C ARG A 29 8.34 -2.29 -7.05
N VAL A 30 7.61 -1.25 -7.43
CA VAL A 30 8.19 0.05 -7.79
C VAL A 30 8.17 0.99 -6.58
N LEU A 31 7.02 1.12 -5.92
CA LEU A 31 6.92 1.93 -4.71
C LEU A 31 7.49 1.22 -3.47
N GLY A 32 7.54 -0.12 -3.50
CA GLY A 32 8.03 -0.94 -2.38
C GLY A 32 7.09 -0.91 -1.18
N ILE A 33 5.81 -0.68 -1.41
CA ILE A 33 4.78 -0.57 -0.36
C ILE A 33 4.11 -1.92 -0.20
N ALA A 34 4.03 -2.40 1.04
CA ALA A 34 3.33 -3.64 1.35
C ALA A 34 1.82 -3.45 1.18
N VAL A 35 1.22 -4.29 0.33
CA VAL A 35 -0.23 -4.37 0.15
C VAL A 35 -0.79 -5.34 1.18
N ALA A 36 -1.76 -4.90 1.99
CA ALA A 36 -2.33 -5.72 3.08
C ALA A 36 -3.20 -6.87 2.57
N GLY A 37 -3.75 -6.71 1.37
CA GLY A 37 -4.61 -7.69 0.72
C GLY A 37 -5.24 -7.11 -0.53
N VAL A 38 -6.14 -7.87 -1.15
CA VAL A 38 -6.89 -7.43 -2.32
C VAL A 38 -8.36 -7.54 -1.99
N ARG A 39 -9.13 -6.49 -2.28
CA ARG A 39 -10.59 -6.50 -2.15
C ARG A 39 -11.20 -7.47 -3.18
N PRO A 40 -12.41 -8.01 -2.99
CA PRO A 40 -13.08 -8.82 -4.01
C PRO A 40 -13.17 -8.14 -5.39
N ASP A 41 -13.22 -6.80 -5.43
CA ASP A 41 -13.23 -5.99 -6.67
C ASP A 41 -11.86 -5.92 -7.38
N GLY A 42 -10.81 -6.50 -6.79
CA GLY A 42 -9.44 -6.45 -7.31
C GLY A 42 -8.63 -5.23 -6.87
N LEU A 43 -9.22 -4.31 -6.09
CA LEU A 43 -8.52 -3.12 -5.58
C LEU A 43 -7.45 -3.52 -4.53
N PRO A 44 -6.19 -3.07 -4.66
CA PRO A 44 -5.17 -3.32 -3.64
C PRO A 44 -5.46 -2.52 -2.38
N LEU A 45 -5.46 -3.19 -1.21
CA LEU A 45 -5.63 -2.55 0.09
C LEU A 45 -4.28 -2.01 0.56
N VAL A 46 -4.12 -0.69 0.46
CA VAL A 46 -2.89 0.00 0.81
C VAL A 46 -3.17 0.95 1.97
N GLY A 47 -2.38 0.84 3.03
CA GLY A 47 -2.48 1.73 4.19
C GLY A 47 -2.04 3.15 3.82
N ARG A 48 -2.87 4.15 4.14
CA ARG A 48 -2.58 5.56 3.82
C ARG A 48 -1.30 6.05 4.50
N THR A 49 -1.10 5.69 5.76
CA THR A 49 0.09 6.08 6.54
C THR A 49 1.40 5.55 5.93
N ILE A 50 1.41 4.29 5.46
CA ILE A 50 2.58 3.66 4.86
C ILE A 50 2.97 4.37 3.56
N VAL A 51 1.97 4.78 2.77
CA VAL A 51 2.16 5.52 1.51
C VAL A 51 2.73 6.91 1.80
N GLU A 52 2.15 7.63 2.75
CA GLU A 52 2.63 8.96 3.16
C GLU A 52 4.06 8.91 3.73
N GLU A 53 4.38 7.92 4.57
CA GLU A 53 5.74 7.71 5.06
C GLU A 53 6.74 7.49 3.92
N ARG A 54 6.37 6.63 2.96
CA ARG A 54 7.22 6.29 1.83
C ARG A 54 7.42 7.45 0.85
N LEU A 55 6.34 8.19 0.52
CA LEU A 55 6.39 9.35 -0.37
C LEU A 55 7.17 10.52 0.23
N ASN A 56 7.08 10.72 1.54
CA ASN A 56 7.81 11.78 2.23
C ASN A 56 9.29 11.47 2.48
N ASN A 57 9.87 10.42 1.86
CA ASN A 57 11.24 9.94 2.11
C ASN A 57 11.54 9.71 3.61
N LYS A 58 10.52 9.53 4.44
CA LYS A 58 10.73 9.03 5.80
C LYS A 58 11.15 7.58 5.62
N ALA A 59 12.35 7.24 6.10
CA ALA A 59 12.78 5.84 6.14
C ALA A 59 11.63 5.01 6.73
N PRO A 60 11.23 3.91 6.06
CA PRO A 60 10.10 3.12 6.52
C PRO A 60 10.37 2.75 7.97
N SER A 61 9.51 3.20 8.89
CA SER A 61 9.54 2.67 10.23
C SER A 61 9.32 1.18 10.07
N PRO A 62 10.27 0.31 10.47
CA PRO A 62 10.05 -1.11 10.35
C PRO A 62 8.82 -1.43 11.19
N ALA A 63 7.70 -1.70 10.51
CA ALA A 63 6.54 -2.31 11.13
C ALA A 63 7.10 -3.54 11.86
N ARG A 64 7.15 -3.47 13.20
CA ARG A 64 7.79 -4.49 14.02
C ARG A 64 7.15 -5.82 13.64
N ARG A 65 7.93 -6.63 12.95
CA ARG A 65 7.58 -7.97 12.51
C ARG A 65 7.36 -8.78 13.79
N GLY A 66 6.11 -9.11 14.07
CA GLY A 66 5.72 -10.05 15.12
C GLY A 66 5.52 -9.43 16.50
N PHE A 67 4.27 -9.48 16.98
CA PHE A 67 4.02 -9.56 18.40
C PHE A 67 4.49 -10.96 18.85
N ASN A 68 5.58 -11.01 19.63
CA ASN A 68 6.19 -12.24 20.12
C ASN A 68 5.36 -12.76 21.31
N TRP A 69 4.60 -13.84 21.12
CA TRP A 69 3.83 -14.53 22.17
C TRP A 69 4.70 -15.34 23.16
N SER A 70 5.92 -14.89 23.44
CA SER A 70 6.79 -15.61 24.38
C SER A 70 7.61 -14.64 25.21
N LYS A 71 7.06 -14.29 26.37
CA LYS A 71 7.71 -14.59 27.65
C LYS A 71 6.67 -14.63 28.77
#